data_AF-A0A1V6H6Y0-F1
#
_entry.id   AF-A0A1V6H6Y0-F1
#
_cell.length_a   1.000
_cell.length_b   1.000
_cell.length_c   1.000
_cell.angle_alpha   90.00
_cell.angle_beta   90.00
_cell.angle_gamma   90.00
#
_symmetry.space_group_name_H-M   'P 1'
#
loop_
_entity.id
_entity.type
_entity.pdbx_description
1 polymer ?
#
loop_
_entity_poly.entity_id
_entity_poly.type
_entity_poly.pdbx_seq_one_letter_code
_entity_poly.pdbx_strand_id
1 'polypeptide(L)'
;MKKIIYALVFFLVLFGCDKENKTQNDKFCKVDDPINELIWLKNIIAEASNPTTIHSCSYKNNEGFLVDFCVGCPDGLVVFFDCDSNVLCEFGGIDGRNSCPDFDFEVMEKKLIWTNKE
;
A
#
# COMPACT_ATOMS: atom_id res chain seq x y z
N MET A 1 49.94 38.92 -12.78
CA MET A 1 48.63 39.61 -12.67
C MET A 1 47.61 38.88 -13.52
N LYS A 2 46.44 38.61 -12.94
CA LYS A 2 45.14 38.28 -13.57
C LYS A 2 45.15 37.03 -14.47
N LYS A 3 44.80 35.85 -13.93
CA LYS A 3 43.41 35.36 -13.75
C LYS A 3 42.62 35.55 -15.06
N ILE A 4 42.38 34.47 -15.81
CA ILE A 4 41.19 34.15 -16.65
C ILE A 4 41.56 32.89 -17.48
N ILE A 5 41.70 31.71 -16.85
CA ILE A 5 41.61 30.41 -17.56
C ILE A 5 41.06 29.37 -16.56
N TYR A 6 39.85 29.59 -16.03
CA TYR A 6 39.15 28.58 -15.21
C TYR A 6 37.63 28.69 -15.43
N ALA A 7 37.19 28.87 -16.68
CA ALA A 7 35.79 29.08 -17.01
C ALA A 7 35.22 28.05 -17.99
N LEU A 8 35.87 26.91 -18.20
CA LEU A 8 35.43 25.95 -19.24
C LEU A 8 35.44 24.47 -18.83
N VAL A 9 35.37 24.16 -17.53
CA VAL A 9 35.30 22.76 -17.04
C VAL A 9 34.05 22.50 -16.18
N PHE A 10 33.23 23.51 -15.89
CA PHE A 10 32.10 23.38 -14.98
C PHE A 10 30.74 23.13 -15.65
N PHE A 11 30.70 22.68 -16.90
CA PHE A 11 29.44 22.54 -17.66
C PHE A 11 29.08 21.09 -18.07
N LEU A 12 29.71 20.08 -17.48
CA LEU A 12 29.57 18.68 -17.95
C LEU A 12 28.94 17.69 -16.96
N VAL A 13 28.33 18.13 -15.85
CA VAL A 13 27.85 17.19 -14.80
C VAL A 13 26.34 17.27 -14.53
N LEU A 14 25.51 17.68 -15.49
CA LEU A 14 24.04 17.75 -15.28
C LEU A 14 23.23 17.06 -16.38
N PHE A 15 23.57 15.81 -16.72
CA PHE A 15 22.65 14.89 -17.40
C PHE A 15 22.85 13.46 -16.91
N GLY A 16 22.60 13.24 -15.62
CA GLY A 16 22.37 11.93 -15.04
C GLY A 16 20.90 11.79 -14.63
N CYS A 17 19.98 11.89 -15.59
CA CYS A 17 18.64 11.35 -15.37
C CYS A 17 18.77 9.83 -15.49
N ASP A 18 18.92 9.13 -14.36
CA ASP A 18 18.49 7.76 -14.31
C ASP A 18 16.97 7.78 -14.52
N LYS A 19 16.56 7.58 -15.77
CA LYS A 19 15.22 7.10 -16.03
C LYS A 19 15.18 5.76 -15.34
N GLU A 20 14.57 5.71 -14.15
CA GLU A 20 14.20 4.45 -13.52
C GLU A 20 13.58 3.59 -14.60
N ASN A 21 14.30 2.54 -14.98
CA ASN A 21 13.77 1.48 -15.80
C ASN A 21 12.64 0.88 -14.97
N LYS A 22 11.42 1.39 -15.17
CA LYS A 22 10.17 0.65 -14.88
C LYS A 22 10.18 -0.57 -15.77
N THR A 23 11.03 -1.51 -15.38
CA THR A 23 11.15 -2.83 -15.95
C THR A 23 9.82 -3.48 -15.66
N GLN A 24 9.19 -4.00 -16.71
CA GLN A 24 7.90 -4.67 -16.70
C GLN A 24 7.88 -5.80 -15.64
N ASN A 25 7.53 -5.46 -14.40
CA ASN A 25 7.23 -6.38 -13.28
C ASN A 25 6.62 -5.64 -12.07
N ASP A 26 6.03 -4.46 -12.28
CA ASP A 26 5.45 -3.60 -11.24
C ASP A 26 3.95 -3.91 -11.06
N LYS A 27 3.63 -5.20 -10.91
CA LYS A 27 2.27 -5.62 -10.60
C LYS A 27 2.07 -5.54 -9.09
N PHE A 28 0.97 -4.92 -8.67
CA PHE A 28 0.58 -4.86 -7.26
C PHE A 28 0.49 -6.27 -6.68
N CYS A 29 1.27 -6.57 -5.64
CA CYS A 29 1.42 -7.90 -5.07
C CYS A 29 1.80 -9.00 -6.08
N LYS A 30 2.47 -8.64 -7.19
CA LYS A 30 2.93 -9.55 -8.25
C LYS A 30 1.83 -10.38 -8.92
N VAL A 31 0.57 -9.97 -8.82
CA VAL A 31 -0.61 -10.64 -9.39
C VAL A 31 -1.42 -9.67 -10.26
N ASP A 32 -2.24 -10.16 -11.18
CA ASP A 32 -3.10 -9.32 -12.04
C ASP A 32 -4.45 -9.04 -11.37
N ASP A 33 -5.00 -10.06 -10.71
CA ASP A 33 -6.28 -10.01 -10.02
C ASP A 33 -6.14 -10.56 -8.59
N PRO A 34 -5.80 -9.70 -7.61
CA PRO A 34 -5.59 -10.13 -6.24
C PRO A 34 -6.77 -10.89 -5.63
N ILE A 35 -8.00 -10.50 -5.98
CA ILE A 35 -9.22 -11.13 -5.46
C ILE A 35 -9.34 -12.58 -5.97
N ASN A 36 -8.92 -12.83 -7.21
CA ASN A 36 -9.01 -14.15 -7.83
C ASN A 36 -7.71 -14.96 -7.79
N GLU A 37 -6.58 -14.39 -7.38
CA GLU A 37 -5.29 -15.08 -7.35
C GLU A 37 -4.76 -15.31 -5.92
N LEU A 38 -5.03 -14.41 -4.97
CA LEU A 38 -4.60 -14.57 -3.58
C LEU A 38 -5.61 -15.42 -2.80
N ILE A 39 -5.21 -16.65 -2.47
CA ILE A 39 -6.05 -17.62 -1.76
C ILE A 39 -6.56 -17.06 -0.42
N TRP A 40 -5.73 -16.32 0.31
CA TRP A 40 -6.11 -15.78 1.61
C TRP A 40 -7.20 -14.68 1.50
N LEU A 41 -7.17 -13.85 0.45
CA LEU A 41 -8.25 -12.88 0.18
C LEU A 41 -9.54 -13.61 -0.18
N LYS A 42 -9.47 -14.67 -0.99
CA LYS A 42 -10.64 -15.51 -1.29
C LYS A 42 -11.28 -16.10 -0.05
N ASN A 43 -10.47 -16.57 0.90
CA ASN A 43 -10.98 -17.13 2.15
C ASN A 43 -11.69 -16.05 2.98
N ILE A 44 -11.11 -14.86 3.12
CA ILE A 44 -11.78 -13.72 3.77
C ILE A 44 -13.14 -13.44 3.11
N ILE A 45 -13.18 -13.39 1.78
CA ILE A 45 -14.40 -13.12 1.01
C ILE A 45 -15.45 -14.22 1.18
N ALA A 46 -15.03 -15.49 1.18
CA ALA A 46 -15.92 -16.63 1.35
C ALA A 46 -16.50 -16.73 2.77
N GLU A 47 -15.74 -16.28 3.77
CA GLU A 47 -16.13 -16.32 5.19
C GLU A 47 -16.82 -15.02 5.66
N ALA A 48 -16.85 -13.98 4.82
CA ALA A 48 -17.41 -12.67 5.15
C ALA A 48 -18.93 -12.74 5.41
N SER A 49 -19.29 -12.78 6.69
CA SER A 49 -20.68 -12.77 7.18
C SER A 49 -21.16 -11.38 7.61
N ASN A 50 -20.23 -10.47 7.94
CA ASN A 50 -20.50 -9.07 8.24
C ASN A 50 -20.22 -8.18 7.03
N PRO A 51 -20.76 -6.95 6.99
CA PRO A 51 -20.33 -5.93 6.04
C PRO A 51 -18.80 -5.76 6.10
N THR A 52 -18.12 -6.12 5.02
CA THR A 52 -16.67 -6.21 4.92
C THR A 52 -16.21 -5.43 3.69
N THR A 53 -15.11 -4.69 3.82
CA THR A 53 -14.48 -4.03 2.67
C THR A 53 -13.01 -4.38 2.58
N ILE A 54 -12.52 -4.50 1.35
CA ILE A 54 -11.11 -4.74 1.06
C ILE A 54 -10.63 -3.63 0.13
N HIS A 55 -9.59 -2.92 0.57
CA HIS A 55 -8.93 -1.90 -0.22
C HIS A 55 -7.50 -2.32 -0.53
N SER A 56 -7.06 -2.20 -1.78
CA SER A 56 -5.63 -2.20 -2.11
C SER A 56 -5.04 -0.83 -1.76
N CYS A 57 -3.88 -0.80 -1.13
CA CYS A 57 -3.15 0.44 -0.85
C CYS A 57 -1.67 0.18 -0.60
N SER A 58 -0.89 1.26 -0.55
CA SER A 58 0.52 1.23 -0.19
C SER A 58 0.77 2.05 1.06
N TYR A 59 1.50 1.52 2.03
CA TYR A 59 1.88 2.22 3.26
C TYR A 59 3.36 1.98 3.56
N LYS A 60 4.15 3.04 3.70
CA LYS A 60 5.61 2.99 3.90
C LYS A 60 6.34 2.07 2.92
N ASN A 61 5.99 2.18 1.63
CA ASN A 61 6.50 1.35 0.53
C ASN A 61 6.14 -0.15 0.63
N ASN A 62 5.17 -0.53 1.47
CA ASN A 62 4.58 -1.87 1.47
C ASN A 62 3.24 -1.82 0.75
N GLU A 63 3.13 -2.58 -0.33
CA GLU A 63 1.85 -2.90 -0.96
C GLU A 63 1.07 -3.87 -0.06
N GLY A 64 -0.24 -3.67 0.02
CA GLY A 64 -1.05 -4.52 0.86
C GLY A 64 -2.54 -4.24 0.78
N PHE A 65 -3.29 -4.88 1.67
CA PHE A 65 -4.74 -4.80 1.70
C PHE A 65 -5.23 -4.35 3.06
N LEU A 66 -5.97 -3.24 3.07
CA LEU A 66 -6.71 -2.79 4.24
C LEU A 66 -8.07 -3.47 4.24
N VAL A 67 -8.26 -4.38 5.19
CA VAL A 67 -9.48 -5.16 5.37
C VAL A 67 -10.21 -4.63 6.59
N ASP A 68 -11.41 -4.09 6.37
CA ASP A 68 -12.37 -3.82 7.43
C ASP A 68 -13.33 -5.01 7.51
N PHE A 69 -13.22 -5.81 8.57
CA PHE A 69 -14.01 -7.02 8.76
C PHE A 69 -15.45 -6.76 9.24
N CYS A 70 -15.78 -5.52 9.62
CA CYS A 70 -17.08 -5.18 10.19
C CYS A 70 -17.34 -3.67 10.05
N VAL A 71 -17.73 -3.23 8.85
CA VAL A 71 -17.94 -1.82 8.53
C VAL A 71 -19.02 -1.23 9.41
N GLY A 72 -18.65 -0.24 10.22
CA GLY A 72 -19.54 0.48 11.13
C GLY A 72 -19.78 -0.23 12.48
N CYS A 73 -19.04 -1.29 12.77
CA CYS A 73 -19.10 -1.97 14.07
C CYS A 73 -18.18 -1.24 15.08
N PRO A 74 -18.68 -0.84 16.26
CA PRO A 74 -17.88 -0.13 17.26
C PRO A 74 -16.62 -0.88 17.70
N ASP A 75 -16.73 -2.20 17.85
CA ASP A 75 -15.63 -3.09 18.24
C ASP A 75 -15.00 -3.81 17.03
N GLY A 76 -15.28 -3.32 15.81
CA GLY A 76 -14.76 -3.89 14.57
C GLY A 76 -13.25 -3.71 14.48
N LEU A 77 -12.55 -4.75 14.00
CA LEU A 77 -11.13 -4.70 13.72
C LEU A 77 -10.91 -4.39 12.24
N VAL A 78 -10.04 -3.42 11.97
CA VAL A 78 -9.51 -3.15 10.63
C VAL A 78 -8.04 -3.55 10.63
N VAL A 79 -7.61 -4.28 9.61
CA VAL A 79 -6.25 -4.83 9.53
C VAL A 79 -5.63 -4.48 8.19
N PHE A 80 -4.40 -3.99 8.21
CA PHE A 80 -3.57 -3.85 7.02
C PHE A 80 -2.64 -5.06 6.91
N PHE A 81 -2.86 -5.87 5.89
CA PHE A 81 -2.03 -7.01 5.54
C PHE A 81 -1.06 -6.66 4.43
N ASP A 82 0.14 -7.23 4.45
CA ASP A 82 0.98 -7.25 3.24
C ASP A 82 0.46 -8.28 2.20
N CYS A 83 1.14 -8.34 1.06
CA CYS A 83 0.82 -9.28 -0.02
C CYS A 83 0.88 -10.76 0.39
N ASP A 84 1.68 -11.09 1.41
CA ASP A 84 1.94 -12.43 1.92
C ASP A 84 1.03 -12.79 3.12
N SER A 85 0.00 -11.98 3.40
CA SER A 85 -0.95 -12.11 4.51
C SER A 85 -0.39 -11.86 5.91
N ASN A 86 0.78 -11.21 6.02
CA ASN A 86 1.29 -10.79 7.33
C ASN A 86 0.55 -9.53 7.81
N VAL A 87 0.18 -9.51 9.08
CA VAL A 87 -0.42 -8.33 9.71
C VAL A 87 0.66 -7.26 9.92
N LEU A 88 0.51 -6.11 9.26
CA LEU A 88 1.39 -4.96 9.45
C LEU A 88 0.76 -3.92 10.39
N CYS A 89 -0.55 -3.71 10.29
CA CYS A 89 -1.27 -2.77 11.17
C CYS A 89 -2.62 -3.30 11.62
N GLU A 90 -3.02 -2.94 12.84
CA GLU A 90 -4.34 -3.18 13.42
C GLU A 90 -4.93 -1.87 13.95
N PHE A 91 -6.23 -1.68 13.69
CA PHE A 91 -6.99 -0.51 14.11
C PHE A 91 -8.35 -0.93 14.68
N GLY A 92 -8.79 -0.25 15.73
CA GLY A 92 -10.07 -0.52 16.37
C GLY A 92 -10.02 -1.75 17.27
N GLY A 93 -11.06 -2.59 17.22
CA GLY A 93 -11.24 -3.66 18.20
C GLY A 93 -11.68 -3.13 19.57
N ILE A 94 -12.07 -4.05 20.45
CA ILE A 94 -12.59 -3.74 21.81
C ILE A 94 -11.58 -2.99 22.70
N ASP A 95 -10.30 -3.14 22.41
CA ASP A 95 -9.18 -2.51 23.10
C ASP A 95 -8.68 -1.22 22.43
N GLY A 96 -9.30 -0.79 21.32
CA GLY A 96 -9.00 0.48 20.66
C GLY A 96 -7.59 0.55 20.08
N ARG A 97 -7.16 -0.52 19.39
CA ARG A 97 -5.85 -0.63 18.78
C ARG A 97 -5.61 0.47 17.76
N ASN A 98 -4.36 0.91 17.71
CA ASN A 98 -3.83 1.73 16.65
C ASN A 98 -2.31 1.47 16.57
N SER A 99 -1.92 0.39 15.89
CA SER A 99 -0.50 0.00 15.81
C SER A 99 0.30 0.82 14.79
N CYS A 100 -0.39 1.59 13.93
CA CYS A 100 0.20 2.44 12.90
C CYS A 100 -0.44 3.84 12.93
N PRO A 101 -0.09 4.69 13.92
CA PRO A 101 -0.79 5.96 14.17
C PRO A 101 -0.67 7.00 13.05
N ASP A 102 0.28 6.79 12.12
CA ASP A 102 0.50 7.63 10.95
C ASP A 102 -0.12 7.07 9.66
N PHE A 103 -0.86 5.95 9.73
CA PHE A 103 -1.40 5.26 8.56
C PHE A 103 -2.23 6.17 7.67
N ASP A 104 -3.16 6.94 8.23
CA ASP A 104 -4.03 7.83 7.45
C ASP A 104 -3.28 8.99 6.77
N PHE A 105 -2.07 9.32 7.22
CA PHE A 105 -1.24 10.37 6.61
C PHE A 105 -0.29 9.84 5.54
N GLU A 106 0.12 8.57 5.65
CA GLU A 106 1.13 7.97 4.78
C GLU A 106 0.55 6.93 3.80
N VAL A 107 -0.72 6.55 3.94
CA VAL A 107 -1.37 5.63 3.00
C VAL A 107 -1.53 6.29 1.64
N MET A 108 -1.13 5.56 0.61
CA MET A 108 -1.17 5.98 -0.78
C MET A 108 -2.03 5.03 -1.60
N GLU A 109 -2.61 5.55 -2.69
CA GLU A 109 -3.28 4.75 -3.73
C GLU A 109 -4.40 3.83 -3.21
N LYS A 110 -5.05 4.23 -2.11
CA LYS A 110 -6.15 3.47 -1.51
C LYS A 110 -7.33 3.35 -2.46
N LYS A 111 -7.62 2.12 -2.87
CA LYS A 111 -8.69 1.78 -3.83
C LYS A 111 -9.52 0.64 -3.28
N LEU A 112 -10.84 0.82 -3.24
CA LEU A 112 -11.78 -0.25 -2.94
C LEU A 112 -11.73 -1.29 -4.07
N ILE A 113 -11.46 -2.55 -3.71
CA ILE A 113 -11.40 -3.66 -4.68
C ILE A 113 -12.48 -4.71 -4.45
N TRP A 114 -13.08 -4.75 -3.25
CA TRP A 114 -14.20 -5.63 -2.95
C TRP A 114 -15.04 -5.14 -1.76
N THR A 115 -16.34 -5.40 -1.80
CA THR A 115 -17.30 -5.17 -0.70
C THR A 115 -18.47 -6.15 -0.82
N ASN A 116 -19.01 -6.61 0.30
CA ASN A 116 -20.32 -7.29 0.37
C ASN A 116 -21.44 -6.40 0.94
N LYS A 117 -21.14 -5.14 1.22
CA LYS A 117 -22.12 -4.14 1.63
C LYS A 117 -22.91 -3.70 0.39
N GLU A 118 -24.23 -3.90 0.41
CA GLU A 118 -25.19 -3.39 -0.59
C GLU A 118 -25.22 -1.85 -0.64
#